data_AF-A0A7G9P4G8-F1
#
_entry.id   AF-A0A7G9P4G8-F1
#
_cell.length_a   1.000
_cell.length_b   1.000
_cell.length_c   1.000
_cell.angle_alpha   90.00
_cell.angle_beta   90.00
_cell.angle_gamma   90.00
#
_symmetry.space_group_name_H-M   'P 1'
#
loop_
_entity.id
_entity.type
_entity.pdbx_description
1 polymer ?
#
loop_
_entity_poly.entity_id
_entity_poly.type
_entity_poly.pdbx_seq_one_letter_code
_entity_poly.pdbx_strand_id
1 'polypeptide(L)'
;MDVSAILESLGNILNSGFGFAITWLVMVGVFLWLASKFNPFQEKWKEWEGSIITGIKLAEKEIPDDTPNAGLAKLDAALRFVLKAYADANNGKQPPASLVEQIKQGIQIKHADLDRYGGLTK
;
A
#
# COMPACT_ATOMS: atom_id res chain seq x y z
N MET A 1 7.78 -23.28 -45.87
CA MET A 1 7.39 -23.73 -44.51
C MET A 1 5.88 -23.73 -44.50
N ASP A 2 5.27 -24.90 -44.32
CA ASP A 2 3.82 -25.05 -44.46
C ASP A 2 3.14 -24.57 -43.18
N VAL A 3 2.46 -23.43 -43.25
CA VAL A 3 1.84 -22.76 -42.09
C VAL A 3 0.80 -23.67 -41.42
N SER A 4 0.15 -24.51 -42.22
CA SER A 4 -0.81 -25.54 -41.80
C SER A 4 -0.19 -26.55 -40.83
N ALA A 5 1.01 -27.05 -41.16
CA ALA A 5 1.73 -28.02 -40.33
C ALA A 5 2.26 -27.42 -39.02
N ILE A 6 2.60 -26.12 -39.04
CA ILE A 6 2.98 -25.38 -37.84
C ILE A 6 1.78 -25.22 -36.90
N LEU A 7 0.61 -24.88 -37.44
CA LEU A 7 -0.63 -24.72 -36.66
C LEU A 7 -1.11 -26.04 -36.05
N GLU A 8 -1.05 -27.16 -36.78
CA GLU A 8 -1.40 -28.48 -36.26
C GLU A 8 -0.43 -28.95 -35.17
N SER A 9 0.87 -28.72 -35.34
CA SER A 9 1.89 -29.04 -34.35
C SER A 9 1.68 -28.23 -33.06
N LEU A 10 1.41 -26.93 -33.18
CA LEU A 10 1.09 -26.07 -32.03
C LEU A 10 -0.21 -26.50 -31.34
N GLY A 11 -1.24 -26.89 -32.11
CA GLY A 11 -2.49 -27.42 -31.57
C GLY A 11 -2.29 -28.72 -30.77
N ASN A 12 -1.48 -29.64 -31.28
CA ASN A 12 -1.16 -30.89 -30.58
C ASN A 12 -0.30 -30.67 -29.33
N ILE A 13 0.63 -29.71 -29.35
CA ILE A 13 1.41 -29.35 -28.17
C ILE A 13 0.49 -28.78 -27.09
N LEU A 14 -0.40 -27.85 -27.44
CA LEU A 14 -1.35 -27.23 -26.50
C LEU A 14 -2.33 -28.25 -25.90
N ASN A 15 -2.72 -29.29 -26.66
CA ASN A 15 -3.59 -30.37 -26.18
C ASN A 15 -2.83 -31.54 -25.52
N SER A 16 -1.50 -31.49 -25.46
CA SER A 16 -0.69 -32.47 -24.74
C SER A 16 -0.64 -32.13 -23.24
N GLY A 17 -0.44 -33.14 -22.38
CA GLY A 17 -0.30 -32.91 -20.93
C GLY A 17 0.80 -31.91 -20.56
N PHE A 18 1.85 -31.80 -21.38
CA PHE A 18 2.92 -30.81 -21.19
C PHE A 18 2.50 -29.40 -21.61
N GLY A 19 1.81 -29.23 -22.74
CA GLY A 19 1.29 -27.92 -23.15
C GLY A 19 0.22 -27.40 -22.21
N PHE A 20 -0.67 -28.27 -21.72
CA PHE A 20 -1.64 -27.92 -20.69
C PHE A 20 -0.96 -27.39 -19.42
N ALA A 21 0.13 -28.04 -18.98
CA ALA A 21 0.88 -27.60 -17.81
C ALA A 21 1.50 -26.20 -17.99
N ILE A 22 2.03 -25.90 -19.19
CA ILE A 22 2.57 -24.57 -19.51
C ILE A 22 1.45 -23.53 -19.56
N THR A 23 0.34 -23.81 -20.26
CA THR A 23 -0.80 -22.90 -20.34
C THR A 23 -1.40 -22.61 -18.96
N TRP A 24 -1.51 -23.63 -18.11
CA TRP A 24 -1.95 -23.47 -16.73
C TRP A 24 -1.00 -22.61 -15.91
N LEU A 25 0.31 -22.86 -15.98
CA LEU A 25 1.33 -22.05 -15.30
C LEU A 25 1.27 -20.58 -15.71
N VAL A 26 1.10 -20.30 -17.00
CA VAL A 26 0.96 -18.93 -17.51
C VAL A 26 -0.33 -18.29 -16.98
N MET A 27 -1.46 -19.00 -16.98
CA MET A 27 -2.71 -18.47 -16.41
C MET A 27 -2.58 -18.15 -14.93
N VAL A 28 -2.03 -19.06 -14.13
CA VAL A 28 -1.84 -18.83 -12.68
C VAL A 28 -0.88 -17.67 -12.44
N GLY A 29 0.21 -17.59 -13.20
CA GLY A 29 1.17 -16.48 -13.10
C GLY A 29 0.52 -15.13 -13.44
N VAL A 30 -0.27 -15.06 -14.51
CA VAL A 30 -1.03 -13.86 -14.89
C VAL A 30 -2.07 -13.51 -13.82
N PHE A 31 -2.78 -14.51 -13.30
CA PHE A 31 -3.77 -14.28 -12.25
C PHE A 31 -3.14 -13.74 -10.97
N LEU A 32 -2.01 -14.30 -10.52
CA LEU A 32 -1.27 -13.81 -9.36
C LEU A 32 -0.70 -12.40 -9.61
N TRP A 33 -0.20 -12.14 -10.82
CA TRP A 33 0.28 -10.81 -11.18
C TRP A 33 -0.85 -9.77 -11.19
N LEU A 34 -2.01 -10.10 -11.76
CA LEU A 34 -3.19 -9.24 -11.74
C LEU A 34 -3.71 -9.04 -10.32
N ALA A 35 -3.82 -10.11 -9.54
CA ALA A 35 -4.24 -10.05 -8.14
C ALA A 35 -3.28 -9.20 -7.30
N SER A 36 -1.97 -9.25 -7.57
CA SER A 36 -0.96 -8.42 -6.91
C SER A 36 -1.02 -6.96 -7.38
N LYS A 37 -1.08 -6.73 -8.70
CA LYS A 37 -1.08 -5.39 -9.30
C LYS A 37 -2.34 -4.60 -8.99
N PHE A 38 -3.49 -5.27 -8.99
CA PHE A 38 -4.79 -4.67 -8.71
C PHE A 38 -5.26 -4.97 -7.29
N ASN A 39 -4.37 -5.45 -6.40
CA ASN A 39 -4.75 -5.80 -5.05
C ASN A 39 -5.31 -4.56 -4.32
N PRO A 40 -6.62 -4.49 -4.05
CA PRO A 40 -7.17 -3.38 -3.27
C PRO A 40 -6.70 -3.45 -1.80
N PHE A 41 -6.11 -4.58 -1.38
CA PHE A 41 -5.55 -4.79 -0.05
C PHE A 41 -4.07 -4.41 0.07
N GLN A 42 -3.41 -3.96 -1.01
CA GLN A 42 -2.13 -3.28 -0.83
C GLN A 42 -2.40 -1.89 -0.25
N GLU A 43 -2.32 -1.84 1.07
CA GLU A 43 -2.32 -0.64 1.88
C GLU A 43 -1.13 0.25 1.49
N LYS A 44 -1.33 1.17 0.53
CA LYS A 44 -0.29 2.08 0.03
C LYS A 44 0.28 2.96 1.14
N TRP A 45 -0.46 3.16 2.23
CA TRP A 45 0.03 3.87 3.40
C TRP A 45 1.21 3.17 4.07
N LYS A 46 1.41 1.85 3.88
CA LYS A 46 2.57 1.13 4.43
C LYS A 46 3.90 1.63 3.88
N GLU A 47 3.93 2.10 2.64
CA GLU A 47 5.13 2.76 2.08
C GLU A 47 5.51 4.03 2.86
N TRP A 48 4.51 4.65 3.51
CA TRP A 48 4.64 5.86 4.30
C TRP A 48 4.62 5.59 5.81
N GLU A 49 4.71 4.32 6.23
CA GLU A 49 4.61 3.93 7.64
C GLU A 49 5.65 4.65 8.51
N GLY A 50 6.89 4.79 8.03
CA GLY A 50 7.95 5.52 8.73
C GLY A 50 7.61 7.01 8.94
N SER A 51 7.08 7.67 7.90
CA SER A 51 6.61 9.06 8.00
C SER A 51 5.39 9.18 8.90
N ILE A 52 4.48 8.21 8.89
CA ILE A 52 3.30 8.15 9.75
C ILE A 52 3.70 8.03 11.22
N ILE A 53 4.57 7.08 11.57
CA ILE A 53 5.06 6.92 12.94
C ILE A 53 5.80 8.18 13.41
N THR A 54 6.61 8.78 12.53
CA THR A 54 7.34 10.02 12.86
C THR A 54 6.38 11.19 13.06
N GLY A 55 5.38 11.35 12.19
CA GLY A 55 4.35 12.37 12.30
C GLY A 55 3.51 12.22 13.57
N ILE A 56 3.16 10.98 13.95
CA ILE A 56 2.48 10.69 15.22
C ILE A 56 3.35 11.13 16.40
N LYS A 57 4.61 10.72 16.47
CA LYS A 57 5.50 11.08 17.59
C LYS A 57 5.76 12.58 17.69
N LEU A 58 5.91 13.26 16.56
CA LEU A 58 6.05 14.72 16.53
C LEU A 58 4.77 15.40 17.01
N ALA A 59 3.61 14.94 16.56
CA ALA A 59 2.32 15.46 16.99
C ALA A 59 2.07 15.26 18.49
N GLU A 60 2.40 14.08 19.03
CA GLU A 60 2.36 13.80 20.47
C GLU A 60 3.26 14.73 21.28
N LYS A 61 4.43 15.10 20.73
CA LYS A 61 5.37 16.02 21.38
C LYS A 61 4.92 17.48 21.29
N GLU A 62 4.33 17.88 20.16
CA GLU A 62 3.93 19.26 19.93
C GLU A 62 2.63 19.64 20.63
N ILE A 63 1.70 18.70 20.80
CA ILE A 63 0.37 18.98 21.36
C ILE A 63 0.31 18.49 22.81
N PRO A 64 0.21 19.42 23.79
CA PRO A 64 0.08 19.06 25.20
C PRO A 64 -1.20 18.26 25.46
N ASP A 65 -1.14 17.33 26.42
CA ASP A 65 -2.29 16.51 26.83
C ASP A 65 -3.45 17.32 27.43
N ASP A 66 -3.15 18.51 27.95
CA ASP A 66 -4.13 19.46 28.51
C ASP A 66 -4.93 20.21 27.42
N THR A 67 -4.66 19.93 26.14
CA THR A 67 -5.41 20.54 25.04
C THR A 67 -6.81 19.95 24.96
N PRO A 68 -7.87 20.78 24.86
CA PRO A 68 -9.22 20.28 24.56
C PRO A 68 -9.21 19.47 23.26
N ASN A 69 -9.70 18.22 23.31
CA ASN A 69 -9.64 17.25 22.19
C ASN A 69 -8.22 16.90 21.72
N ALA A 70 -7.24 16.82 22.64
CA ALA A 70 -5.83 16.51 22.34
C ALA A 70 -5.64 15.34 21.36
N GLY A 71 -6.38 14.24 21.52
CA GLY A 71 -6.26 13.07 20.61
C GLY A 71 -6.60 13.40 19.15
N LEU A 72 -7.69 14.14 18.90
CA LEU A 72 -8.03 14.57 17.54
C LEU A 72 -7.02 15.57 16.99
N ALA A 73 -6.56 16.49 17.83
CA ALA A 73 -5.56 17.47 17.44
C ALA A 73 -4.22 16.80 17.06
N LYS A 74 -3.81 15.77 17.81
CA LYS A 74 -2.61 14.95 17.54
C LYS A 74 -2.74 14.17 16.23
N LEU A 75 -3.89 13.56 15.97
CA LEU A 75 -4.14 12.86 14.70
C LEU A 75 -4.13 13.83 13.50
N ASP A 76 -4.72 15.03 13.64
CA ASP A 76 -4.70 16.05 12.58
C ASP A 76 -3.28 16.57 12.32
N ALA A 77 -2.51 16.85 13.38
CA ALA A 77 -1.11 17.26 13.25
C ALA A 77 -0.27 16.16 12.59
N ALA A 78 -0.44 14.90 13.00
CA ALA A 78 0.24 13.76 12.38
C ALA A 78 -0.08 13.65 10.89
N LEU A 79 -1.34 13.82 10.49
CA LEU A 79 -1.76 13.85 9.10
C LEU A 79 -1.06 14.97 8.32
N ARG A 80 -1.02 16.19 8.87
CA ARG A 80 -0.34 17.32 8.23
C ARG A 80 1.15 17.06 8.02
N PHE A 81 1.82 16.44 8.99
CA PHE A 81 3.23 16.07 8.85
C PHE A 81 3.46 15.07 7.71
N VAL A 82 2.62 14.04 7.62
CA VAL A 82 2.75 13.02 6.57
C VAL A 82 2.45 13.60 5.20
N LEU A 83 1.42 14.43 5.08
CA LEU A 83 1.08 15.10 3.82
C LEU A 83 2.17 16.09 3.37
N LYS A 84 2.81 16.78 4.32
CA LYS A 84 3.96 17.63 4.04
C LYS A 84 5.15 16.82 3.56
N ALA A 85 5.50 15.72 4.23
CA ALA A 85 6.57 14.83 3.82
C ALA A 85 6.31 14.24 2.42
N TYR A 86 5.06 13.89 2.12
CA TYR A 86 4.66 13.47 0.78
C TYR A 86 4.88 14.58 -0.25
N ALA A 87 4.45 15.80 0.04
CA ALA A 87 4.62 16.94 -0.86
C ALA A 87 6.11 17.22 -1.11
N ASP A 88 6.95 17.21 -0.07
CA ASP A 88 8.39 17.42 -0.16
C ASP A 88 9.06 16.34 -1.06
N ALA A 89 8.64 15.09 -0.93
CA ALA A 89 9.13 13.98 -1.77
C ALA A 89 8.62 14.04 -3.23
N ASN A 90 7.49 14.70 -3.47
CA ASN A 90 6.81 14.72 -4.77
C ASN A 90 6.79 16.09 -5.46
N ASN A 91 7.78 16.96 -5.18
CA ASN A 91 7.89 18.30 -5.77
C ASN A 91 6.65 19.18 -5.51
N GLY A 92 6.13 19.16 -4.29
CA GLY A 92 4.95 19.92 -3.87
C GLY A 92 3.61 19.34 -4.30
N LYS A 93 3.59 18.18 -4.97
CA LYS A 93 2.33 17.54 -5.38
C LYS A 93 1.60 16.95 -4.18
N GLN A 94 0.31 17.24 -4.09
CA GLN A 94 -0.56 16.63 -3.10
C GLN A 94 -0.86 15.17 -3.48
N PRO A 95 -0.98 14.28 -2.48
CA PRO A 95 -1.39 12.91 -2.73
C PRO A 95 -2.83 12.86 -3.25
N PRO A 96 -3.18 11.86 -4.08
CA PRO A 96 -4.58 11.67 -4.51
C PRO A 96 -5.48 11.37 -3.30
N ALA A 97 -6.76 11.74 -3.38
CA ALA A 97 -7.69 11.59 -2.25
C ALA A 97 -7.78 10.16 -1.69
N SER A 98 -7.65 9.15 -2.55
CA SER A 98 -7.62 7.74 -2.14
C SER A 98 -6.39 7.37 -1.31
N LEU A 99 -5.26 8.06 -1.51
CA LEU A 99 -4.06 7.88 -0.70
C LEU A 99 -4.16 8.66 0.62
N VAL A 100 -4.79 9.84 0.62
CA VAL A 100 -5.06 10.61 1.84
C VAL A 100 -5.90 9.78 2.82
N GLU A 101 -6.98 9.14 2.34
CA GLU A 101 -7.82 8.27 3.19
C GLU A 101 -7.05 7.05 3.72
N GLN A 102 -6.20 6.44 2.90
CA GLN A 102 -5.33 5.35 3.36
C GLN A 102 -4.33 5.83 4.42
N ILE A 103 -3.75 7.03 4.26
CA ILE A 103 -2.84 7.61 5.25
C ILE A 103 -3.58 7.88 6.56
N LYS A 104 -4.81 8.40 6.53
CA LYS A 104 -5.63 8.59 7.74
C LYS A 104 -5.87 7.26 8.47
N GLN A 105 -6.24 6.22 7.73
CA GLN A 105 -6.42 4.87 8.28
C GLN A 105 -5.11 4.34 8.89
N GLY A 106 -4.00 4.49 8.17
CA GLY A 106 -2.67 4.10 8.65
C GLY A 106 -2.25 4.82 9.93
N ILE A 107 -2.53 6.13 10.02
CA ILE A 107 -2.28 6.93 11.23
C ILE A 107 -3.11 6.40 12.40
N GLN A 108 -4.39 6.12 12.20
CA GLN A 108 -5.25 5.57 13.27
C GLN A 108 -4.76 4.21 13.76
N ILE A 109 -4.43 3.31 12.83
CA ILE A 109 -3.92 1.97 13.15
C ILE A 109 -2.59 2.08 13.92
N LYS A 110 -1.65 2.88 13.42
CA LYS A 110 -0.32 3.01 14.04
C LYS A 110 -0.35 3.78 15.35
N HIS A 111 -1.24 4.76 15.50
CA HIS A 111 -1.47 5.43 16.78
C HIS A 111 -1.96 4.44 17.83
N ALA A 112 -2.98 3.63 17.50
CA ALA A 112 -3.49 2.60 18.39
C ALA A 112 -2.44 1.52 18.72
N ASP A 113 -1.61 1.11 17.75
CA ASP A 113 -0.50 0.20 18.00
C ASP A 113 0.53 0.82 18.95
N LEU A 114 0.95 2.06 18.70
CA LEU A 114 1.92 2.76 19.54
C LEU A 114 1.39 2.99 20.95
N ASP A 115 0.11 3.27 21.11
CA ASP A 115 -0.54 3.40 22.42
C ASP A 115 -0.51 2.06 23.16
N ARG A 116 -0.93 0.98 22.48
CA ARG A 116 -0.96 -0.38 23.02
C ARG A 116 0.41 -0.92 23.45
N TYR A 117 1.47 -0.59 22.71
CA TYR A 117 2.83 -1.06 22.97
C TYR A 117 3.70 -0.04 23.73
N GLY A 118 3.13 1.09 24.19
CA GLY A 118 3.86 2.12 24.94
C GLY A 118 4.92 2.88 24.12
N GLY A 119 4.76 2.92 22.80
CA GLY A 119 5.67 3.55 21.84
C GLY A 119 5.44 5.05 21.62
N LEU A 120 4.36 5.62 22.20
CA LEU A 120 4.07 7.07 22.14
C LEU A 120 5.01 7.90 23.02
N THR A 121 5.58 7.30 24.08
CA THR A 121 6.53 7.93 25.01
C THR A 121 7.88 7.22 24.97
N LYS A 122 8.80 7.69 24.14
CA LYS A 122 10.25 7.50 24.31
C LYS A 122 10.99 8.76 23.90
#